data_AF-A0A7X5ZEY7-F1
#
_entry.id   AF-A0A7X5ZEY7-F1
#
_cell.length_a   1.000
_cell.length_b   1.000
_cell.length_c   1.000
_cell.angle_alpha   90.00
_cell.angle_beta   90.00
_cell.angle_gamma   90.00
#
_symmetry.space_group_name_H-M   'P 1'
#
loop_
_entity.id
_entity.type
_entity.pdbx_description
1 polymer ?
#
loop_
_entity_poly.entity_id
_entity_poly.type
_entity_poly.pdbx_seq_one_letter_code
_entity_poly.pdbx_strand_id
1 'polypeptide(L)'
;MTFQELATRVSHRNTGKACEETVADQLLGRISADENLHMIFYRDISAAGLDLVPNQAMKSLHRVLRNFKMPGYTVPEFRRKAVIIAVGGVYDPRIHLDDVVMPVLKKWRIFEREDFTGEGARLRDDLGLLVQELEETCVKFEVAKERRLERERKIAEKKAMKNLLVSTSAAG
;
A
#
# COMPACT_ATOMS: atom_id res chain seq x y z
N MET A 1 2.94 -13.08 7.00
CA MET A 1 3.11 -13.41 5.57
C MET A 1 1.97 -12.87 4.73
N THR A 2 0.69 -13.22 4.98
CA THR A 2 -0.46 -12.79 4.16
C THR A 2 -0.44 -11.34 3.69
N PHE A 3 -0.29 -10.36 4.61
CA PHE A 3 -0.24 -8.94 4.24
C PHE A 3 0.95 -8.57 3.37
N GLN A 4 2.11 -9.17 3.63
CA GLN A 4 3.33 -8.87 2.86
C GLN A 4 3.24 -9.47 1.45
N GLU A 5 2.78 -10.71 1.32
CA GLU A 5 2.56 -11.35 0.01
C GLU A 5 1.52 -10.59 -0.82
N LEU A 6 0.43 -10.12 -0.18
CA LEU A 6 -0.55 -9.29 -0.87
C LEU A 6 0.02 -7.92 -1.28
N ALA A 7 0.81 -7.29 -0.41
CA ALA A 7 1.46 -6.03 -0.72
C ALA A 7 2.43 -6.16 -1.90
N THR A 8 3.25 -7.21 -1.92
CA THR A 8 4.20 -7.43 -3.02
C THR A 8 3.48 -7.82 -4.30
N ARG A 9 2.41 -8.63 -4.23
CA ARG A 9 1.52 -8.92 -5.37
C ARG A 9 1.02 -7.66 -6.05
N VAL A 10 0.47 -6.73 -5.26
CA VAL A 10 -0.05 -5.45 -5.75
C VAL A 10 1.08 -4.60 -6.33
N SER A 11 2.22 -4.51 -5.64
CA SER A 11 3.39 -3.77 -6.11
C SER A 11 3.93 -4.29 -7.44
N HIS A 12 4.10 -5.61 -7.62
CA HIS A 12 4.58 -6.18 -8.88
C HIS A 12 3.59 -5.94 -10.02
N ARG A 13 2.29 -6.14 -9.77
CA ARG A 13 1.26 -5.89 -10.77
C ARG A 13 1.24 -4.43 -11.23
N ASN A 14 1.36 -3.48 -10.30
CA ASN A 14 1.36 -2.06 -10.64
C ASN A 14 2.66 -1.64 -11.31
N THR A 15 3.80 -2.23 -10.90
CA THR A 15 5.09 -1.99 -11.55
C THR A 15 5.07 -2.45 -13.01
N GLY A 16 4.52 -3.64 -13.30
CA GLY A 16 4.40 -4.17 -14.66
C GLY A 16 3.66 -3.22 -15.59
N LYS A 17 2.53 -2.70 -15.14
CA LYS A 17 1.75 -1.69 -15.86
C LYS A 17 2.50 -0.38 -16.05
N ALA A 18 3.16 0.10 -15.00
CA ALA A 18 3.90 1.37 -15.02
C ALA A 18 5.15 1.34 -15.91
N CYS A 19 5.68 0.15 -16.23
CA CYS A 19 6.82 0.00 -17.14
C CYS A 19 6.47 0.31 -18.60
N GLU A 20 5.19 0.23 -19.00
CA GLU A 20 4.75 0.44 -20.39
C GLU A 20 5.53 -0.44 -21.40
N GLU A 21 5.98 -1.61 -20.96
CA GLU A 21 6.83 -2.52 -21.73
C GLU A 21 6.29 -3.95 -21.60
N THR A 22 6.18 -4.65 -22.73
CA THR A 22 5.45 -5.93 -22.82
C THR A 22 6.12 -7.04 -22.02
N VAL A 23 7.45 -7.15 -22.08
CA VAL A 23 8.20 -8.21 -21.38
C VAL A 23 8.14 -7.99 -19.86
N ALA A 24 8.31 -6.75 -19.40
CA ALA A 24 8.21 -6.38 -18.00
C ALA A 24 6.81 -6.66 -17.43
N ASP A 25 5.74 -6.29 -18.14
CA ASP A 25 4.36 -6.56 -17.70
C ASP A 25 4.10 -8.07 -17.60
N GLN A 26 4.53 -8.85 -18.59
CA GLN A 26 4.40 -10.31 -18.55
C GLN A 26 5.21 -10.96 -17.42
N LEU A 27 6.46 -10.53 -17.22
CA LEU A 27 7.34 -11.06 -16.18
C LEU A 27 6.78 -10.77 -14.79
N LEU A 28 6.42 -9.51 -14.53
CA LEU A 28 5.88 -9.08 -13.24
C LEU A 28 4.47 -9.64 -13.00
N GLY A 29 3.70 -9.88 -14.05
CA GLY A 29 2.43 -10.60 -13.98
C GLY A 29 2.59 -12.03 -13.47
N ARG A 30 3.64 -12.75 -13.88
CA ARG A 30 3.95 -14.10 -13.37
C ARG A 30 4.34 -14.08 -11.90
N ILE A 31 5.23 -13.16 -11.50
CA ILE A 31 5.62 -13.01 -10.09
C ILE A 31 4.40 -12.67 -9.22
N SER A 32 3.55 -11.74 -9.67
CA SER A 32 2.30 -11.40 -8.99
C SER A 32 1.34 -12.59 -8.86
N ALA A 33 1.31 -13.50 -9.85
CA ALA A 33 0.52 -14.73 -9.76
C ALA A 33 1.05 -15.69 -8.69
N ASP A 34 2.36 -15.86 -8.57
CA ASP A 34 2.99 -16.69 -7.54
C ASP A 34 2.72 -16.14 -6.13
N GLU A 35 2.89 -14.83 -5.94
CA GLU A 35 2.60 -14.16 -4.67
C GLU A 35 1.12 -14.26 -4.29
N ASN A 36 0.22 -14.30 -5.27
CA ASN A 36 -1.19 -14.54 -5.00
C ASN A 36 -1.44 -15.94 -4.43
N LEU A 37 -0.75 -16.96 -4.93
CA LEU A 37 -0.85 -18.32 -4.39
C LEU A 37 -0.31 -18.39 -2.96
N HIS A 38 0.84 -17.76 -2.70
CA HIS A 38 1.39 -17.66 -1.34
C HIS A 38 0.45 -16.94 -0.39
N MET A 39 -0.10 -15.80 -0.82
CA MET A 39 -1.06 -15.02 -0.05
C MET A 39 -2.28 -15.86 0.32
N ILE A 40 -2.89 -16.56 -0.65
CA ILE A 40 -4.06 -17.43 -0.41
C ILE A 40 -3.72 -18.52 0.61
N PHE A 41 -2.59 -19.20 0.46
CA PHE A 41 -2.14 -20.23 1.38
C PHE A 41 -2.02 -19.72 2.82
N TYR A 42 -1.26 -18.64 3.04
CA TYR A 42 -1.09 -18.10 4.39
C TYR A 42 -2.38 -17.52 4.96
N ARG A 43 -3.23 -16.92 4.12
CA ARG A 43 -4.53 -16.38 4.51
C ARG A 43 -5.45 -17.46 5.03
N ASP A 44 -5.52 -18.60 4.35
CA ASP A 44 -6.47 -19.66 4.67
C ASP A 44 -6.00 -20.45 5.91
N ILE A 45 -4.69 -20.64 6.08
CA ILE A 45 -4.13 -21.15 7.35
C ILE A 45 -4.47 -20.22 8.52
N SER A 46 -4.29 -18.91 8.36
CA SER A 46 -4.59 -17.95 9.42
C SER A 46 -6.09 -17.91 9.73
N ALA A 47 -6.95 -18.08 8.71
CA ALA A 47 -8.40 -18.18 8.89
C ALA A 47 -8.77 -19.40 9.75
N ALA A 48 -8.21 -20.57 9.44
CA ALA A 48 -8.41 -21.77 10.27
C ALA A 48 -7.90 -21.56 11.71
N GLY A 49 -6.78 -20.85 11.89
CA GLY A 49 -6.27 -20.49 13.22
C GLY A 49 -7.22 -19.57 14.00
N LEU A 50 -7.87 -18.61 13.32
CA LEU A 50 -8.90 -17.77 13.93
C LEU A 50 -10.12 -18.58 14.37
N ASP A 51 -10.50 -19.61 13.62
CA ASP A 51 -11.66 -20.46 13.95
C ASP A 51 -11.36 -21.44 15.11
N LEU A 52 -10.11 -21.85 15.29
CA LEU A 52 -9.70 -22.77 16.36
C LEU A 52 -9.38 -22.05 17.68
N VAL A 53 -8.60 -20.96 17.62
CA VAL A 53 -8.05 -20.26 18.79
C VAL A 53 -8.13 -18.73 18.60
N PRO A 54 -9.35 -18.15 18.51
CA PRO A 54 -9.58 -16.79 18.05
C PRO A 54 -8.76 -15.74 18.80
N ASN A 55 -8.73 -15.78 20.13
CA ASN A 55 -8.00 -14.79 20.94
C ASN A 55 -6.47 -14.83 20.71
N GLN A 56 -5.88 -16.02 20.55
CA GLN A 56 -4.44 -16.16 20.28
C GLN A 56 -4.10 -15.72 18.85
N ALA A 57 -4.95 -16.08 17.89
CA ALA A 57 -4.80 -15.64 16.51
C ALA A 57 -4.94 -14.12 16.39
N MET A 58 -5.91 -13.52 17.10
CA MET A 58 -6.12 -12.07 17.18
C MET A 58 -4.90 -11.36 17.74
N LYS A 59 -4.29 -11.88 18.81
CA LYS A 59 -3.02 -11.36 19.36
C LYS A 59 -1.88 -11.35 18.33
N SER A 60 -1.78 -12.42 17.55
CA SER A 60 -0.76 -12.53 16.49
C SER A 60 -1.01 -11.55 15.36
N LEU A 61 -2.26 -11.45 14.91
CA LEU A 61 -2.69 -10.50 13.88
C LEU A 61 -2.40 -9.05 14.29
N HIS A 62 -2.83 -8.67 15.49
CA HIS A 62 -2.60 -7.36 16.06
C HIS A 62 -1.11 -6.99 16.05
N ARG A 63 -0.28 -7.89 16.58
CA ARG A 63 1.18 -7.71 16.58
C ARG A 63 1.74 -7.50 15.17
N VAL A 64 1.29 -8.28 14.19
CA VAL A 64 1.78 -8.17 12.80
C VAL A 64 1.41 -6.82 12.20
N LEU A 65 0.16 -6.37 12.34
CA LEU A 65 -0.31 -5.13 11.72
C LEU A 65 0.28 -3.87 12.39
N ARG A 66 0.32 -3.82 13.73
CA ARG A 66 0.93 -2.69 14.45
C ARG A 66 2.43 -2.55 14.20
N ASN A 67 3.11 -3.63 13.81
CA ASN A 67 4.55 -3.64 13.50
C ASN A 67 4.85 -3.79 12.01
N PHE A 68 3.84 -3.64 11.14
CA PHE A 68 4.04 -3.83 9.71
C PHE A 68 5.00 -2.76 9.19
N LYS A 69 6.04 -3.22 8.50
CA LYS A 69 6.98 -2.36 7.78
C LYS A 69 7.00 -2.83 6.34
N MET A 70 7.01 -1.87 5.43
CA MET A 70 7.17 -2.16 4.02
C MET A 70 8.46 -2.98 3.78
N PRO A 71 8.39 -4.04 2.97
CA PRO A 71 9.59 -4.73 2.49
C PRO A 71 10.55 -3.71 1.86
N GLY A 72 11.84 -3.83 2.17
CA GLY A 72 12.87 -2.90 1.71
C GLY A 72 13.03 -1.63 2.55
N TYR A 73 12.32 -1.46 3.68
CA TYR A 73 12.52 -0.32 4.59
C TYR A 73 13.98 -0.13 5.07
N THR A 74 14.77 -1.20 5.06
CA THR A 74 16.21 -1.21 5.40
C THR A 74 17.12 -0.71 4.28
N VAL A 75 16.60 -0.49 3.07
CA VAL A 75 17.37 -0.01 1.92
C VAL A 75 17.82 1.45 2.16
N PRO A 76 19.07 1.82 1.84
CA PRO A 76 19.50 3.21 1.89
C PRO A 76 18.57 4.15 1.12
N GLU A 77 18.30 5.31 1.72
CA GLU A 77 17.38 6.32 1.21
C GLU A 77 15.94 5.83 0.96
N PHE A 78 15.49 4.79 1.69
CA PHE A 78 14.16 4.21 1.50
C PHE A 78 13.04 5.25 1.50
N ARG A 79 13.08 6.25 2.39
CA ARG A 79 12.05 7.32 2.42
C ARG A 79 11.92 8.06 1.08
N ARG A 80 13.04 8.37 0.44
CA ARG A 80 13.05 9.04 -0.87
C ARG A 80 12.50 8.12 -1.96
N LYS A 81 12.91 6.85 -1.95
CA LYS A 81 12.43 5.82 -2.89
C LYS A 81 10.93 5.55 -2.72
N ALA A 82 10.43 5.49 -1.49
CA ALA A 82 9.02 5.31 -1.17
C ALA A 82 8.16 6.43 -1.77
N VAL A 83 8.63 7.69 -1.74
CA VAL A 83 7.94 8.80 -2.39
C VAL A 83 7.88 8.63 -3.92
N ILE A 84 8.95 8.12 -4.54
CA ILE A 84 8.99 7.86 -6.00
C ILE A 84 8.00 6.75 -6.35
N ILE A 85 8.02 5.64 -5.61
CA ILE A 85 7.11 4.49 -5.77
C ILE A 85 5.65 4.95 -5.67
N ALA A 86 5.34 5.78 -4.68
CA ALA A 86 3.99 6.27 -4.44
C ALA A 86 3.51 7.27 -5.51
N VAL A 87 4.38 8.16 -5.98
CA VAL A 87 4.05 9.08 -7.08
C VAL A 87 3.89 8.34 -8.41
N GLY A 88 4.69 7.30 -8.64
CA GLY A 88 4.57 6.41 -9.80
C GLY A 88 3.34 5.48 -9.75
N GLY A 89 2.50 5.57 -8.72
CA GLY A 89 1.28 4.77 -8.59
C GLY A 89 1.53 3.29 -8.33
N VAL A 90 2.76 2.91 -7.94
CA VAL A 90 3.12 1.51 -7.68
C VAL A 90 2.59 1.06 -6.33
N TYR A 91 2.84 1.84 -5.29
CA TYR A 91 2.40 1.54 -3.93
C TYR A 91 2.40 2.80 -3.07
N ASP A 92 1.28 3.09 -2.42
CA ASP A 92 1.11 4.24 -1.53
C ASP A 92 0.23 3.86 -0.31
N PRO A 93 0.04 4.74 0.69
CA PRO A 93 -0.77 4.43 1.86
C PRO A 93 -2.21 4.04 1.54
N ARG A 94 -2.84 4.66 0.53
CA ARG A 94 -4.23 4.36 0.12
C ARG A 94 -4.31 2.94 -0.45
N ILE A 95 -3.39 2.59 -1.35
CA ILE A 95 -3.25 1.21 -1.86
C ILE A 95 -3.01 0.22 -0.72
N HIS A 96 -2.15 0.56 0.25
CA HIS A 96 -1.90 -0.33 1.40
C HIS A 96 -3.17 -0.56 2.22
N LEU A 97 -3.96 0.47 2.48
CA LEU A 97 -5.19 0.31 3.25
C LEU A 97 -6.24 -0.49 2.47
N ASP A 98 -6.55 -0.06 1.25
CA ASP A 98 -7.71 -0.52 0.48
C ASP A 98 -7.48 -1.85 -0.23
N ASP A 99 -6.26 -2.09 -0.72
CA ASP A 99 -5.93 -3.28 -1.51
C ASP A 99 -5.20 -4.36 -0.71
N VAL A 100 -4.69 -4.03 0.49
CA VAL A 100 -3.91 -4.98 1.32
C VAL A 100 -4.55 -5.22 2.69
N VAL A 101 -4.71 -4.19 3.52
CA VAL A 101 -5.15 -4.37 4.91
C VAL A 101 -6.63 -4.73 4.97
N MET A 102 -7.50 -3.88 4.42
CA MET A 102 -8.95 -4.05 4.51
C MET A 102 -9.46 -5.34 3.84
N PRO A 103 -8.97 -5.76 2.66
CA PRO A 103 -9.43 -7.01 2.04
C PRO A 103 -9.15 -8.25 2.90
N VAL A 104 -8.00 -8.28 3.58
CA VAL A 104 -7.63 -9.40 4.46
C VAL A 104 -8.45 -9.37 5.74
N LEU A 105 -8.59 -8.21 6.40
CA LEU A 105 -9.44 -8.07 7.59
C LEU A 105 -10.90 -8.43 7.31
N LYS A 106 -11.43 -8.02 6.15
CA LYS A 106 -12.78 -8.37 5.68
C LYS A 106 -12.90 -9.87 5.41
N LYS A 107 -11.92 -10.48 4.74
CA LYS A 107 -11.95 -11.93 4.46
C LYS A 107 -11.96 -12.77 5.73
N TRP A 108 -11.29 -12.32 6.79
CA TRP A 108 -11.32 -12.96 8.11
C TRP A 108 -12.47 -12.50 9.01
N ARG A 109 -13.26 -11.51 8.56
CA ARG A 109 -14.40 -10.93 9.29
C ARG A 109 -14.02 -10.39 10.68
N ILE A 110 -12.82 -9.82 10.82
CA ILE A 110 -12.25 -9.46 12.13
C ILE A 110 -13.19 -8.58 12.97
N PHE A 111 -13.90 -7.64 12.35
CA PHE A 111 -14.80 -6.73 13.06
C PHE A 111 -16.23 -7.27 13.24
N GLU A 112 -16.57 -8.38 12.59
CA GLU A 112 -17.89 -9.01 12.65
C GLU A 112 -17.90 -10.24 13.57
N ARG A 113 -16.73 -10.64 14.08
CA ARG A 113 -16.57 -11.79 14.96
C ARG A 113 -17.00 -11.47 16.39
N GLU A 114 -17.81 -12.35 16.95
CA GLU A 114 -18.32 -12.28 18.33
C GLU A 114 -17.59 -13.26 19.27
N ASP A 115 -16.63 -14.03 18.76
CA ASP A 115 -15.90 -15.07 19.49
C ASP A 115 -14.58 -14.58 20.13
N PHE A 116 -14.31 -13.27 20.09
CA PHE A 116 -13.22 -12.65 20.82
C PHE A 116 -13.66 -12.24 22.22
N THR A 117 -12.82 -12.53 23.22
CA THR A 117 -13.11 -12.26 24.63
C THR A 117 -11.90 -11.65 25.34
N GLY A 118 -12.12 -10.92 26.43
CA GLY A 118 -11.05 -10.37 27.27
C GLY A 118 -10.03 -9.54 26.48
N GLU A 119 -8.76 -9.97 26.47
CA GLU A 119 -7.69 -9.31 25.72
C GLU A 119 -7.94 -9.31 24.21
N GLY A 120 -8.45 -10.40 23.63
CA GLY A 120 -8.67 -10.50 22.18
C GLY A 120 -9.67 -9.47 21.67
N ALA A 121 -10.75 -9.23 22.43
CA ALA A 121 -11.72 -8.18 22.11
C ALA A 121 -11.09 -6.78 22.14
N ARG A 122 -10.27 -6.49 23.17
CA ARG A 122 -9.53 -5.21 23.24
C ARG A 122 -8.56 -5.02 22.08
N LEU A 123 -7.89 -6.09 21.63
CA LEU A 123 -6.97 -6.04 20.49
C LEU A 123 -7.71 -5.87 19.15
N ARG A 124 -8.91 -6.43 19.01
CA ARG A 124 -9.80 -6.14 17.87
C ARG A 124 -10.17 -4.66 17.84
N ASP A 125 -10.54 -4.09 18.99
CA ASP A 125 -10.91 -2.67 19.07
C ASP A 125 -9.71 -1.75 18.76
N ASP A 126 -8.52 -2.08 19.26
CA ASP A 126 -7.29 -1.36 18.90
C ASP A 126 -6.93 -1.49 17.40
N LEU A 127 -7.22 -2.64 16.77
CA LEU A 127 -7.10 -2.74 15.31
C LEU A 127 -8.07 -1.81 14.58
N GLY A 128 -9.26 -1.57 15.14
CA GLY A 128 -10.18 -0.57 14.62
C GLY A 128 -9.57 0.83 14.64
N LEU A 129 -8.87 1.18 15.72
CA LEU A 129 -8.11 2.44 15.81
C LEU A 129 -6.96 2.49 14.80
N LEU A 130 -6.21 1.40 14.63
CA LEU A 130 -5.16 1.33 13.61
C LEU A 130 -5.70 1.60 12.20
N VAL A 131 -6.87 1.07 11.85
CA VAL A 131 -7.51 1.33 10.54
C VAL A 131 -7.83 2.82 10.39
N GLN A 132 -8.32 3.49 11.43
CA GLN A 132 -8.57 4.94 11.42
C GLN A 132 -7.27 5.73 11.26
N GLU A 133 -6.21 5.36 11.97
CA GLU A 133 -4.88 5.99 11.84
C GLU A 133 -4.30 5.82 10.42
N LEU A 134 -4.50 4.66 9.79
CA LEU A 134 -4.12 4.42 8.40
C LEU A 134 -4.92 5.30 7.44
N GLU A 135 -6.23 5.45 7.65
CA GLU A 135 -7.08 6.33 6.85
C GLU A 135 -6.60 7.79 6.94
N GLU A 136 -6.32 8.29 8.15
CA GLU A 136 -5.74 9.63 8.32
C GLU A 136 -4.41 9.79 7.58
N THR A 137 -3.59 8.74 7.57
CA THR A 137 -2.31 8.72 6.85
C THR A 137 -2.55 8.82 5.33
N CYS A 138 -3.58 8.15 4.81
CA CYS A 138 -3.99 8.25 3.40
C CYS A 138 -4.38 9.70 3.06
N VAL A 139 -5.27 10.31 3.84
CA VAL A 139 -5.71 11.70 3.63
C VAL A 139 -4.54 12.68 3.66
N LYS A 140 -3.65 12.57 4.66
CA LYS A 140 -2.46 13.43 4.77
C LYS A 140 -1.54 13.26 3.55
N PHE A 141 -1.37 12.02 3.07
CA PHE A 141 -0.56 11.72 1.90
C PHE A 141 -1.16 12.29 0.61
N GLU A 142 -2.47 12.14 0.40
CA GLU A 142 -3.19 12.65 -0.78
C GLU A 142 -3.06 14.18 -0.88
N VAL A 143 -3.31 14.89 0.23
CA VAL A 143 -3.12 16.35 0.30
C VAL A 143 -1.67 16.75 -0.01
N ALA A 144 -0.68 16.01 0.49
CA ALA A 144 0.73 16.27 0.20
C ALA A 144 1.07 16.02 -1.28
N LYS A 145 0.52 14.95 -1.88
CA LYS A 145 0.68 14.59 -3.28
C LYS A 145 0.09 15.66 -4.20
N GLU A 146 -1.12 16.13 -3.92
CA GLU A 146 -1.78 17.21 -4.68
C GLU A 146 -0.97 18.50 -4.66
N ARG A 147 -0.54 18.95 -3.48
CA ARG A 147 0.31 20.15 -3.33
C ARG A 147 1.59 20.06 -4.13
N ARG A 148 2.19 18.86 -4.19
CA ARG A 148 3.40 18.62 -4.99
C ARG A 148 3.09 18.72 -6.49
N LEU A 149 2.05 18.05 -6.96
CA LEU A 149 1.64 18.10 -8.37
C LEU A 149 1.30 19.53 -8.81
N GLU A 150 0.64 20.32 -7.97
CA GLU A 150 0.36 21.74 -8.24
C GLU A 150 1.64 22.56 -8.37
N ARG A 151 2.62 22.34 -7.49
CA ARG A 151 3.94 22.99 -7.59
C ARG A 151 4.66 22.62 -8.88
N GLU A 152 4.67 21.34 -9.25
CA GLU A 152 5.29 20.86 -10.49
C GLU A 152 4.62 21.47 -11.73
N ARG A 153 3.28 21.59 -11.74
CA ARG A 153 2.52 22.28 -12.80
C ARG A 153 2.91 23.76 -12.91
N LYS A 154 2.91 24.51 -11.80
CA LYS A 154 3.30 25.93 -11.80
C LYS A 154 4.73 26.15 -12.28
N ILE A 155 5.66 25.25 -11.95
CA ILE A 155 7.04 25.31 -12.43
C ILE A 155 7.10 25.03 -13.94
N ALA A 156 6.37 24.01 -14.42
CA ALA A 156 6.30 23.68 -15.84
C ALA A 156 5.70 24.83 -16.67
N GLU A 157 4.61 25.45 -16.20
CA GLU A 157 3.99 26.63 -16.82
C GLU A 157 4.95 27.80 -16.92
N LYS A 158 5.65 28.14 -15.82
CA LYS A 158 6.67 29.20 -15.82
C LYS A 158 7.81 28.91 -16.81
N LYS A 159 8.26 27.66 -16.88
CA LYS A 159 9.32 27.24 -17.81
C LYS A 159 8.84 27.33 -19.27
N ALA A 160 7.61 26.89 -19.55
CA ALA A 160 7.01 26.99 -20.87
C ALA A 160 6.85 28.45 -21.33
N MET A 161 6.35 29.31 -20.44
CA MET A 161 6.19 30.74 -20.71
C MET A 161 7.53 31.44 -20.96
N LYS A 162 8.58 31.12 -20.17
CA LYS A 162 9.94 31.62 -20.39
C LYS A 162 10.49 31.19 -21.75
N ASN A 163 10.31 29.92 -22.13
CA ASN A 163 10.77 29.41 -23.42
C ASN A 163 10.05 30.08 -24.60
N LEU A 164 8.74 30.33 -24.47
CA LEU A 164 7.96 31.03 -25.48
C LEU A 164 8.49 32.46 -25.70
N LEU A 165 8.71 33.21 -24.61
CA LEU A 165 9.27 34.57 -24.65
C LEU A 165 10.64 34.64 -25.34
N VAL A 166 11.53 33.69 -25.05
CA VAL A 166 12.86 33.61 -25.67
C VAL A 166 12.76 33.29 -27.17
N SER A 167 11.82 32.42 -27.57
CA SER A 167 11.63 32.08 -28.99
C SER A 167 11.06 33.24 -29.81
N THR A 168 10.16 34.05 -29.23
CA THR A 168 9.59 35.24 -29.89
C THR A 168 10.61 36.38 -30.02
N SER A 169 11.55 36.52 -29.10
CA SER A 169 12.59 37.55 -29.19
C SER A 169 13.78 37.17 -30.09
N ALA A 170 13.88 35.92 -30.53
CA ALA A 170 14.90 35.45 -31.47
C ALA A 170 14.42 35.43 -32.93
N ALA A 171 13.11 35.62 -33.16
CA ALA A 171 12.47 35.59 -34.49
C ALA A 171 12.15 36.98 -35.06
N GLY A 172 12.46 38.06 -34.35
CA GLY A 172 12.36 39.45 -34.79
C GLY A 172 13.70 40.15 -34.76
#